data_AF-A0A7J8JM18-F1
#
_entry.id   AF-A0A7J8JM18-F1
#
_cell.length_a   1.000
_cell.length_b   1.000
_cell.length_c   1.000
_cell.angle_alpha   90.00
_cell.angle_beta   90.00
_cell.angle_gamma   90.00
#
_symmetry.space_group_name_H-M   'P 1'
#
loop_
_entity.id
_entity.type
_entity.pdbx_description
1 polymer ?
#
loop_
_entity_poly.entity_id
_entity_poly.type
_entity_poly.pdbx_seq_one_letter_code
_entity_poly.pdbx_strand_id
1 'polypeptide(L)'
;MTLASRLSTAVNIGKMDSPIEKWNLIIGNLALKQVQATVVGFLAAVAAIILGWIPEGKYYLNHSILLCSSSVATAFIASLLQGIIMVGVIVGSKKTGINPDNVATPIAASFGDLITLAILAWISQGLYACLETYYYISPLVGVFFLALTPIWIIIAAKHPATRTVLHSGWEPVITAMVISSIGGLILDTTVSDPNLVGIVVYTPVINGIGGNLVAIQASRISTYLHLHSIPGELPEEPKTCYYPFRTFFGPGVNNKSAQVLLLLVIPGHLIFLYTIHLMKSGHTSLTVIFIVVYLFAAVLQVFTLLWIADWMVHHFWRKGKDPDSFSIPYLTALGDLLGTALLALSFHFLWLIGDRDGDVGD
;
A
#
# COMPACT_ATOMS: atom_id res chain seq x y z
N MET A 1 -0.23 -2.55 5.70
CA MET A 1 -1.54 -2.15 6.30
C MET A 1 -2.37 -3.32 6.83
N THR A 2 -2.47 -4.47 6.14
CA THR A 2 -3.28 -5.64 6.58
C THR A 2 -2.95 -6.20 7.97
N LEU A 3 -1.66 -6.24 8.37
CA LEU A 3 -1.26 -6.58 9.74
C LEU A 3 -1.88 -5.64 10.78
N ALA A 4 -1.79 -4.34 10.53
CA ALA A 4 -2.26 -3.31 11.43
C ALA A 4 -3.78 -3.38 11.59
N SER A 5 -4.51 -3.54 10.48
CA SER A 5 -5.96 -3.71 10.45
C SER A 5 -6.38 -4.92 11.29
N ARG A 6 -5.85 -6.12 11.01
CA ARG A 6 -6.23 -7.35 11.73
C ARG A 6 -5.94 -7.29 13.22
N LEU A 7 -4.78 -6.75 13.61
CA LEU A 7 -4.43 -6.61 15.02
C LEU A 7 -5.27 -5.53 15.72
N SER A 8 -5.60 -4.44 15.04
CA SER A 8 -6.46 -3.37 15.58
C SER A 8 -7.90 -3.86 15.76
N THR A 9 -8.45 -4.54 14.75
CA THR A 9 -9.73 -5.26 14.82
C THR A 9 -9.73 -6.27 15.98
N ALA A 10 -8.67 -7.05 16.16
CA ALA A 10 -8.56 -8.00 17.28
C ALA A 10 -8.50 -7.32 18.66
N VAL A 11 -7.85 -6.17 18.77
CA VAL A 11 -7.88 -5.35 20.01
C VAL A 11 -9.30 -4.87 20.29
N ASN A 12 -9.99 -4.33 19.28
CA ASN A 12 -11.32 -3.74 19.43
C ASN A 12 -12.40 -4.77 19.78
N ILE A 13 -12.26 -6.02 19.34
CA ILE A 13 -13.17 -7.14 19.67
C ILE A 13 -12.80 -7.82 21.02
N GLY A 14 -11.73 -7.40 21.69
CA GLY A 14 -11.31 -7.98 22.98
C GLY A 14 -10.52 -9.29 22.89
N LYS A 15 -10.06 -9.71 21.70
CA LYS A 15 -9.27 -10.95 21.51
C LYS A 15 -7.82 -10.87 22.00
N MET A 16 -7.45 -9.78 22.67
CA MET A 16 -6.09 -9.52 23.15
C MET A 16 -6.02 -9.29 24.67
N ASP A 17 -7.01 -9.75 25.42
CA ASP A 17 -7.07 -9.55 26.88
C ASP A 17 -6.19 -10.54 27.64
N SER A 18 -6.09 -11.79 27.17
CA SER A 18 -5.13 -12.77 27.70
C SER A 18 -3.71 -12.48 27.17
N PRO A 19 -2.68 -12.44 28.04
CA PRO A 19 -1.29 -12.20 27.62
C PRO A 19 -0.75 -13.29 26.70
N ILE A 20 -1.19 -14.55 26.89
CA ILE A 20 -0.76 -15.69 26.09
C ILE A 20 -1.40 -15.61 24.69
N GLU A 21 -2.71 -15.39 24.62
CA GLU A 21 -3.41 -15.26 23.33
C GLU A 21 -2.91 -14.05 22.55
N LYS A 22 -2.66 -12.93 23.25
CA LYS A 22 -2.09 -11.72 22.66
C LYS A 22 -0.77 -12.01 21.95
N TRP A 23 0.19 -12.65 22.63
CA TRP A 23 1.51 -12.93 22.02
C TRP A 23 1.41 -13.98 20.91
N ASN A 24 0.58 -15.00 21.06
CA ASN A 24 0.34 -15.99 20.01
C ASN A 24 -0.24 -15.34 18.74
N LEU A 25 -1.20 -14.43 18.90
CA LEU A 25 -1.82 -13.70 17.80
C LEU A 25 -0.82 -12.75 17.12
N ILE A 26 -0.01 -12.02 17.91
CA ILE A 26 1.04 -11.13 17.40
C ILE A 26 2.08 -11.91 16.60
N ILE A 27 2.65 -12.97 17.18
CA ILE A 27 3.71 -13.76 16.56
C ILE A 27 3.20 -14.42 15.29
N GLY A 28 1.99 -14.99 15.31
CA GLY A 28 1.38 -15.59 14.11
C GLY A 28 1.18 -14.57 12.98
N ASN A 29 0.70 -13.36 13.30
CA ASN A 29 0.46 -12.33 12.28
C ASN A 29 1.76 -11.70 11.77
N LEU A 30 2.78 -11.54 12.62
CA LEU A 30 4.12 -11.11 12.19
C LEU A 30 4.76 -12.15 11.27
N ALA A 31 4.69 -13.44 11.62
CA ALA A 31 5.20 -14.51 10.79
C ALA A 31 4.48 -14.59 9.44
N LEU A 32 3.15 -14.46 9.44
CA LEU A 32 2.38 -14.41 8.20
C LEU A 32 2.77 -13.21 7.34
N LYS A 33 2.97 -12.03 7.94
CA LYS A 33 3.46 -10.85 7.22
C LYS A 33 4.84 -11.10 6.61
N GLN A 34 5.74 -11.78 7.32
CA GLN A 34 7.06 -12.16 6.78
C GLN A 34 6.93 -13.06 5.56
N VAL A 35 6.11 -14.11 5.63
CA VAL A 35 5.88 -15.01 4.48
C VAL A 35 5.35 -14.23 3.28
N GLN A 36 4.32 -13.41 3.48
CA GLN A 36 3.72 -12.62 2.40
C GLN A 36 4.72 -11.61 1.83
N ALA A 37 5.47 -10.88 2.67
CA ALA A 37 6.43 -9.88 2.22
C ALA A 37 7.57 -10.51 1.39
N THR A 38 8.17 -11.60 1.86
CA THR A 38 9.27 -12.28 1.15
C THR A 38 8.82 -12.83 -0.19
N VAL A 39 7.66 -13.51 -0.23
CA VAL A 39 7.13 -14.09 -1.48
C VAL A 39 6.70 -13.00 -2.46
N VAL A 40 5.98 -11.97 -2.00
CA VAL A 40 5.57 -10.86 -2.86
C VAL A 40 6.77 -10.07 -3.35
N GLY A 41 7.79 -9.83 -2.52
CA GLY A 41 9.02 -9.17 -2.93
C GLY A 41 9.73 -9.92 -4.05
N PHE A 42 9.80 -11.25 -3.95
CA PHE A 42 10.33 -12.09 -5.02
C PHE A 42 9.48 -12.01 -6.30
N LEU A 43 8.16 -12.19 -6.18
CA LEU A 43 7.24 -12.13 -7.33
C LEU A 43 7.24 -10.76 -8.01
N ALA A 44 7.33 -9.68 -7.24
CA ALA A 44 7.41 -8.32 -7.76
C ALA A 44 8.71 -8.10 -8.56
N ALA A 45 9.84 -8.62 -8.08
CA ALA A 45 11.09 -8.57 -8.83
C ALA A 45 11.02 -9.38 -10.13
N VAL A 46 10.44 -10.58 -10.10
CA VAL A 46 10.22 -11.40 -11.30
C VAL A 46 9.30 -10.68 -12.29
N ALA A 47 8.21 -10.08 -11.81
CA ALA A 47 7.30 -9.30 -12.63
C ALA A 47 8.01 -8.09 -13.27
N ALA A 48 8.84 -7.36 -12.51
CA ALA A 48 9.62 -6.24 -13.03
C ALA A 48 10.62 -6.69 -14.11
N ILE A 49 11.30 -7.83 -13.93
CA ILE A 49 12.20 -8.40 -14.94
C ILE A 49 11.45 -8.75 -16.23
N ILE A 50 10.29 -9.40 -16.12
CA ILE A 50 9.49 -9.79 -17.28
C ILE A 50 8.97 -8.54 -18.00
N LEU A 51 8.42 -7.57 -17.26
CA LEU A 51 7.85 -6.35 -17.82
C LEU A 51 8.92 -5.47 -18.47
N GLY A 52 10.12 -5.35 -17.89
CA GLY A 52 11.23 -4.62 -18.50
C GLY A 52 11.84 -5.33 -19.71
N TRP A 53 11.78 -6.67 -19.76
CA TRP A 53 12.30 -7.43 -20.91
C TRP A 53 11.43 -7.31 -22.16
N ILE A 54 10.10 -7.22 -22.02
CA ILE A 54 9.15 -7.14 -23.15
C ILE A 54 9.45 -5.98 -24.12
N PRO A 55 9.66 -4.72 -23.65
CA PRO A 55 9.92 -3.59 -24.55
C PRO A 55 11.37 -3.51 -25.03
N GLU A 56 12.37 -3.82 -24.20
CA GLU A 56 13.79 -3.60 -24.54
C GLU A 56 14.51 -4.81 -25.15
N GLY A 57 14.01 -6.04 -24.90
CA GLY A 57 14.60 -7.29 -25.38
C GLY A 57 15.98 -7.64 -24.81
N LYS A 58 16.58 -6.80 -23.95
CA LYS A 58 17.88 -7.03 -23.31
C LYS A 58 17.71 -7.76 -21.99
N TYR A 59 18.45 -8.84 -21.79
CA TYR A 59 18.42 -9.64 -20.56
C TYR A 59 19.82 -9.77 -19.96
N TYR A 60 20.03 -9.20 -18.78
CA TYR A 60 21.28 -9.29 -18.04
C TYR A 60 21.08 -10.08 -16.74
N LEU A 61 21.53 -11.34 -16.73
CA LEU A 61 21.36 -12.26 -15.59
C LEU A 61 21.83 -11.65 -14.26
N ASN A 62 22.96 -10.94 -14.26
CA ASN A 62 23.52 -10.33 -13.04
C ASN A 62 22.60 -9.24 -12.47
N HIS A 63 21.99 -8.41 -13.32
CA HIS A 63 21.04 -7.38 -12.90
C HIS A 63 19.71 -7.99 -12.44
N SER A 64 19.26 -9.07 -13.09
CA SER A 64 18.07 -9.82 -12.66
C SER A 64 18.25 -10.44 -11.27
N ILE A 65 19.41 -11.06 -11.00
CA ILE A 65 19.73 -11.64 -9.69
C ILE A 65 19.84 -10.53 -8.64
N LEU A 66 20.49 -9.41 -8.98
CA LEU A 66 20.60 -8.24 -8.11
C LEU A 66 19.21 -7.73 -7.69
N LEU A 67 18.31 -7.53 -8.66
CA LEU A 67 16.96 -7.02 -8.43
C LEU A 67 16.12 -7.97 -7.57
N CYS A 68 16.20 -9.27 -7.83
CA CYS A 68 15.55 -10.28 -6.99
C CYS A 68 16.07 -10.24 -5.55
N SER A 69 17.39 -10.23 -5.37
CA SER A 69 18.00 -10.25 -4.05
C SER A 69 17.75 -8.97 -3.26
N SER A 70 17.86 -7.80 -3.90
CA SER A 70 17.59 -6.51 -3.27
C SER A 70 16.11 -6.41 -2.87
N SER A 71 15.18 -6.82 -3.74
CA SER A 71 13.75 -6.81 -3.45
C SER A 71 13.39 -7.73 -2.28
N VAL A 72 13.87 -8.99 -2.29
CA VAL A 72 13.59 -9.96 -1.22
C VAL A 72 14.17 -9.50 0.12
N ALA A 73 15.43 -9.06 0.15
CA ALA A 73 16.08 -8.58 1.37
C ALA A 73 15.38 -7.34 1.93
N THR A 74 15.02 -6.41 1.05
CA THR A 74 14.27 -5.20 1.42
C THR A 74 12.91 -5.57 1.99
N ALA A 75 12.13 -6.38 1.29
CA ALA A 75 10.79 -6.77 1.72
C ALA A 75 10.82 -7.47 3.08
N PHE A 76 11.82 -8.33 3.32
CA PHE A 76 12.03 -8.98 4.60
C PHE A 76 12.34 -7.96 5.72
N ILE A 77 13.40 -7.17 5.57
CA ILE A 77 13.87 -6.26 6.63
C ILE A 77 12.84 -5.16 6.90
N ALA A 78 12.30 -4.54 5.85
CA ALA A 78 11.29 -3.50 5.98
C ALA A 78 10.01 -4.03 6.63
N SER A 79 9.54 -5.23 6.23
CA SER A 79 8.32 -5.80 6.80
C SER A 79 8.50 -6.16 8.28
N LEU A 80 9.69 -6.61 8.70
CA LEU A 80 10.02 -6.93 10.09
C LEU A 80 10.04 -5.66 10.94
N LEU A 81 10.80 -4.66 10.51
CA LEU A 81 10.93 -3.38 11.21
C LEU A 81 9.56 -2.71 11.36
N GLN A 82 8.82 -2.57 10.25
CA GLN A 82 7.47 -2.02 10.28
C GLN A 82 6.53 -2.89 11.14
N GLY A 83 6.69 -4.22 11.14
CA GLY A 83 5.89 -5.11 11.98
C GLY A 83 6.09 -4.85 13.48
N ILE A 84 7.34 -4.69 13.91
CA ILE A 84 7.69 -4.39 15.31
C ILE A 84 7.13 -3.04 15.73
N ILE A 85 7.33 -2.00 14.90
CA ILE A 85 6.77 -0.67 15.14
C ILE A 85 5.25 -0.75 15.29
N MET A 86 4.59 -1.49 14.38
CA MET A 86 3.14 -1.62 14.42
C MET A 86 2.61 -2.30 15.67
N VAL A 87 3.27 -3.37 16.11
CA VAL A 87 2.90 -4.04 17.37
C VAL A 87 3.07 -3.08 18.55
N GLY A 88 4.16 -2.31 18.59
CA GLY A 88 4.40 -1.31 19.62
C GLY A 88 3.28 -0.27 19.71
N VAL A 89 2.89 0.29 18.55
CA VAL A 89 1.80 1.27 18.45
C VAL A 89 0.48 0.67 18.92
N ILE A 90 0.10 -0.51 18.44
CA ILE A 90 -1.19 -1.14 18.77
C ILE A 90 -1.28 -1.47 20.26
N VAL A 91 -0.22 -2.03 20.84
CA VAL A 91 -0.16 -2.33 22.28
C VAL A 91 -0.16 -1.04 23.10
N GLY A 92 0.51 0.01 22.63
CA GLY A 92 0.50 1.34 23.24
C GLY A 92 -0.89 1.97 23.25
N SER A 93 -1.57 2.00 22.10
CA SER A 93 -2.94 2.50 21.93
C SER A 93 -3.92 1.77 22.86
N LYS A 94 -3.81 0.44 22.97
CA LYS A 94 -4.64 -0.33 23.91
C LYS A 94 -4.42 0.11 25.36
N LYS A 95 -3.17 0.36 25.78
CA LYS A 95 -2.87 0.80 27.15
C LYS A 95 -3.38 2.21 27.46
N THR A 96 -3.47 3.08 26.46
CA THR A 96 -3.97 4.45 26.62
C THR A 96 -5.47 4.59 26.36
N GLY A 97 -6.17 3.50 26.03
CA GLY A 97 -7.60 3.51 25.71
C GLY A 97 -7.95 4.18 24.38
N ILE A 98 -6.95 4.42 23.52
CA ILE A 98 -7.17 4.99 22.19
C ILE A 98 -7.44 3.86 21.21
N ASN A 99 -8.43 4.02 20.34
CA ASN A 99 -8.70 3.04 19.29
C ASN A 99 -7.47 2.90 18.38
N PRO A 100 -6.86 1.70 18.26
CA PRO A 100 -5.68 1.49 17.45
C PRO A 100 -5.92 1.75 15.95
N ASP A 101 -7.13 1.60 15.41
CA ASP A 101 -7.41 1.90 13.99
C ASP A 101 -7.14 3.38 13.64
N ASN A 102 -7.30 4.28 14.62
CA ASN A 102 -7.10 5.72 14.42
C ASN A 102 -5.61 6.13 14.46
N VAL A 103 -4.72 5.26 14.91
CA VAL A 103 -3.30 5.58 15.12
C VAL A 103 -2.40 4.59 14.39
N ALA A 104 -2.62 3.30 14.61
CA ALA A 104 -1.84 2.22 14.03
C ALA A 104 -1.98 2.19 12.51
N THR A 105 -3.20 2.24 11.97
CA THR A 105 -3.38 2.16 10.51
C THR A 105 -2.73 3.34 9.76
N PRO A 106 -2.88 4.60 10.21
CA PRO A 106 -2.12 5.74 9.67
C PRO A 106 -0.59 5.62 9.83
N ILE A 107 -0.08 5.19 10.99
CA ILE A 107 1.37 5.03 11.19
C ILE A 107 1.92 3.92 10.28
N ALA A 108 1.17 2.81 10.13
CA ALA A 108 1.55 1.71 9.25
C ALA A 108 1.69 2.17 7.80
N ALA A 109 0.76 3.03 7.37
CA ALA A 109 0.71 3.68 6.08
C ALA A 109 1.93 4.58 5.87
N SER A 110 2.12 5.60 6.71
CA SER A 110 3.16 6.62 6.51
C SER A 110 4.59 6.09 6.65
N PHE A 111 4.84 5.20 7.61
CA PHE A 111 6.19 4.63 7.80
C PHE A 111 6.46 3.46 6.87
N GLY A 112 5.43 2.78 6.35
CA GLY A 112 5.60 1.60 5.51
C GLY A 112 6.41 1.89 4.25
N ASP A 113 5.95 2.85 3.47
CA ASP A 113 6.57 3.18 2.18
C ASP A 113 7.93 3.84 2.36
N LEU A 114 8.05 4.76 3.32
CA LEU A 114 9.32 5.44 3.62
C LEU A 114 10.41 4.45 4.05
N ILE A 115 10.12 3.55 4.98
CA ILE A 115 11.08 2.53 5.44
C ILE A 115 11.46 1.60 4.29
N THR A 116 10.48 1.17 3.49
CA THR A 116 10.73 0.23 2.39
C THR A 116 11.61 0.85 1.32
N LEU A 117 11.31 2.08 0.87
CA LEU A 117 12.11 2.77 -0.14
C LEU A 117 13.52 3.11 0.36
N ALA A 118 13.66 3.55 1.61
CA ALA A 118 14.97 3.85 2.18
C ALA A 118 15.85 2.60 2.29
N ILE A 119 15.28 1.48 2.76
CA ILE A 119 15.99 0.19 2.82
C ILE A 119 16.30 -0.32 1.41
N LEU A 120 15.37 -0.18 0.46
CA LEU A 120 15.59 -0.59 -0.93
C LEU A 120 16.77 0.14 -1.55
N ALA A 121 16.80 1.47 -1.41
CA ALA A 121 17.88 2.30 -1.93
C ALA A 121 19.22 1.88 -1.33
N TRP A 122 19.27 1.69 -0.01
CA TRP A 122 20.50 1.30 0.69
C TRP A 122 21.00 -0.11 0.31
N ILE A 123 20.12 -1.12 0.31
CA ILE A 123 20.47 -2.50 -0.05
C ILE A 123 20.84 -2.58 -1.53
N SER A 124 20.06 -1.94 -2.41
CA SER A 124 20.33 -1.94 -3.85
C SER A 124 21.66 -1.29 -4.16
N GLN A 125 21.99 -0.15 -3.54
CA GLN A 125 23.28 0.52 -3.70
C GLN A 125 24.44 -0.37 -3.22
N GLY A 126 24.30 -0.99 -2.04
CA GLY A 126 25.33 -1.88 -1.49
C GLY A 126 25.58 -3.11 -2.37
N LEU A 127 24.53 -3.79 -2.81
CA LEU A 127 24.66 -4.95 -3.69
C LEU A 127 25.15 -4.58 -5.09
N TYR A 128 24.75 -3.43 -5.63
CA TYR A 128 25.24 -2.94 -6.92
C TYR A 128 26.74 -2.64 -6.89
N ALA A 129 27.24 -2.03 -5.80
CA ALA A 129 28.67 -1.78 -5.62
C ALA A 129 29.50 -3.08 -5.54
N CYS A 130 28.89 -4.19 -5.12
CA CYS A 130 29.53 -5.50 -5.09
C CYS A 130 29.40 -6.29 -6.39
N LEU A 131 28.64 -5.82 -7.37
CA LEU A 131 28.25 -6.61 -8.55
C LEU A 131 29.45 -7.05 -9.40
N GLU A 132 30.42 -6.16 -9.62
CA GLU A 132 31.59 -6.44 -10.45
C GLU A 132 32.67 -7.23 -9.69
N THR A 133 32.95 -6.86 -8.42
CA THR A 133 34.03 -7.45 -7.62
C THR A 133 33.62 -8.78 -6.97
N TYR A 134 32.37 -8.89 -6.51
CA TYR A 134 31.88 -9.99 -5.69
C TYR A 134 30.50 -10.48 -6.17
N TYR A 135 30.44 -11.00 -7.39
CA TYR A 135 29.20 -11.45 -8.06
C TYR A 135 28.37 -12.46 -7.25
N TYR A 136 28.99 -13.22 -6.33
CA TYR A 136 28.31 -14.22 -5.50
C TYR A 136 27.55 -13.64 -4.30
N ILE A 137 27.77 -12.37 -3.91
CA ILE A 137 27.13 -11.77 -2.74
C ILE A 137 25.61 -11.62 -2.96
N SER A 138 25.20 -11.07 -4.10
CA SER A 138 23.78 -10.90 -4.45
C SER A 138 22.99 -12.21 -4.37
N PRO A 139 23.37 -13.31 -5.05
CA PRO A 139 22.64 -14.56 -4.93
C PRO A 139 22.67 -15.16 -3.52
N LEU A 140 23.77 -15.01 -2.76
CA LEU A 140 23.85 -15.48 -1.38
C LEU A 140 22.84 -14.77 -0.47
N VAL A 141 22.72 -13.45 -0.60
CA VAL A 141 21.73 -12.65 0.14
C VAL A 141 20.30 -13.08 -0.22
N GLY A 142 20.01 -13.25 -1.51
CA GLY A 142 18.70 -13.71 -1.98
C GLY A 142 18.34 -15.09 -1.42
N VAL A 143 19.25 -16.06 -1.52
CA VAL A 143 19.06 -17.42 -1.00
C VAL A 143 18.88 -17.40 0.51
N PHE A 144 19.66 -16.61 1.24
CA PHE A 144 19.54 -16.50 2.70
C PHE A 144 18.13 -16.11 3.14
N PHE A 145 17.59 -15.02 2.59
CA PHE A 145 16.25 -14.55 2.99
C PHE A 145 15.13 -15.49 2.51
N LEU A 146 15.25 -16.06 1.31
CA LEU A 146 14.30 -17.07 0.83
C LEU A 146 14.30 -18.33 1.71
N ALA A 147 15.47 -18.78 2.17
CA ALA A 147 15.61 -19.94 3.03
C ALA A 147 14.99 -19.76 4.44
N LEU A 148 14.74 -18.52 4.89
CA LEU A 148 14.01 -18.25 6.12
C LEU A 148 12.50 -18.42 5.98
N THR A 149 11.95 -18.40 4.76
CA THR A 149 10.49 -18.47 4.50
C THR A 149 9.81 -19.68 5.14
N PRO A 150 10.34 -20.92 5.05
CA PRO A 150 9.72 -22.10 5.67
C PRO A 150 9.54 -21.97 7.19
N ILE A 151 10.48 -21.33 7.88
CA ILE A 151 10.41 -21.09 9.32
C ILE A 151 9.18 -20.24 9.66
N TRP A 152 8.98 -19.15 8.90
CA TRP A 152 7.84 -18.27 9.08
C TRP A 152 6.51 -18.92 8.71
N ILE A 153 6.49 -19.78 7.69
CA ILE A 153 5.31 -20.59 7.33
C ILE A 153 4.89 -21.47 8.52
N ILE A 154 5.85 -22.18 9.12
CA ILE A 154 5.59 -23.06 10.27
C ILE A 154 5.06 -22.26 11.45
N ILE A 155 5.63 -21.08 11.74
CA ILE A 155 5.17 -20.22 12.85
C ILE A 155 3.77 -19.67 12.57
N ALA A 156 3.51 -19.18 11.35
CA ALA A 156 2.20 -18.65 10.95
C ALA A 156 1.10 -19.72 10.96
N ALA A 157 1.43 -20.98 10.64
CA ALA A 157 0.48 -22.08 10.63
C ALA A 157 0.02 -22.54 12.03
N LYS A 158 0.74 -22.18 13.10
CA LYS A 158 0.40 -22.57 14.48
C LYS A 158 -0.89 -21.93 14.99
N HIS A 159 -1.20 -20.71 14.57
CA HIS A 159 -2.38 -19.99 15.03
C HIS A 159 -3.54 -20.11 14.02
N PRO A 160 -4.78 -20.46 14.44
CA PRO A 160 -5.88 -20.74 13.52
C PRO A 160 -6.22 -19.59 12.58
N ALA A 161 -6.27 -18.35 13.09
CA ALA A 161 -6.60 -17.19 12.26
C ALA A 161 -5.57 -16.93 11.16
N THR A 162 -4.28 -17.12 11.45
CA THR A 162 -3.19 -16.88 10.49
C THR A 162 -3.05 -18.04 9.53
N ARG A 163 -3.34 -19.28 9.96
CA ARG A 163 -3.44 -20.44 9.08
C ARG A 163 -4.50 -20.25 7.99
N THR A 164 -5.68 -19.74 8.34
CA THR A 164 -6.74 -19.46 7.34
C THR A 164 -6.27 -18.45 6.30
N VAL A 165 -5.62 -17.36 6.73
CA VAL A 165 -5.10 -16.34 5.80
C VAL A 165 -3.88 -16.86 5.02
N LEU A 166 -3.08 -17.77 5.58
CA LEU A 166 -1.98 -18.41 4.86
C LEU A 166 -2.45 -19.26 3.68
N HIS A 167 -3.68 -19.80 3.72
CA HIS A 167 -4.25 -20.54 2.59
C HIS A 167 -5.03 -19.64 1.62
N SER A 168 -5.86 -18.73 2.15
CA SER A 168 -6.81 -17.95 1.35
C SER A 168 -6.33 -16.55 0.97
N GLY A 169 -5.32 -16.02 1.66
CA GLY A 169 -4.85 -14.65 1.52
C GLY A 169 -3.93 -14.40 0.32
N TRP A 170 -3.59 -15.41 -0.48
CA TRP A 170 -2.77 -15.26 -1.68
C TRP A 170 -3.53 -14.61 -2.84
N GLU A 171 -4.82 -14.94 -2.99
CA GLU A 171 -5.70 -14.36 -4.01
C GLU A 171 -5.64 -12.82 -3.98
N PRO A 172 -6.01 -12.12 -2.89
CA PRO A 172 -6.00 -10.67 -2.88
C PRO A 172 -4.61 -10.07 -2.99
N VAL A 173 -3.58 -10.72 -2.43
CA VAL A 173 -2.21 -10.20 -2.43
C VAL A 173 -1.56 -10.27 -3.82
N ILE A 174 -1.67 -11.42 -4.51
CA ILE A 174 -1.10 -11.59 -5.85
C ILE A 174 -1.87 -10.76 -6.86
N THR A 175 -3.20 -10.74 -6.80
CA THR A 175 -3.99 -9.92 -7.72
C THR A 175 -3.73 -8.43 -7.49
N ALA A 176 -3.58 -7.97 -6.25
CA ALA A 176 -3.17 -6.59 -5.95
C ALA A 176 -1.80 -6.25 -6.56
N MET A 177 -0.81 -7.16 -6.45
CA MET A 177 0.50 -6.97 -7.08
C MET A 177 0.37 -6.79 -8.60
N VAL A 178 -0.42 -7.64 -9.28
CA VAL A 178 -0.64 -7.53 -10.74
C VAL A 178 -1.29 -6.19 -11.11
N ILE A 179 -2.32 -5.75 -10.37
CA ILE A 179 -2.99 -4.47 -10.62
C ILE A 179 -2.00 -3.30 -10.44
N SER A 180 -1.22 -3.30 -9.36
CA SER A 180 -0.22 -2.26 -9.09
C SER A 180 0.91 -2.26 -10.14
N SER A 181 1.32 -3.42 -10.65
CA SER A 181 2.28 -3.52 -11.78
C SER A 181 1.80 -2.82 -13.05
N ILE A 182 0.49 -2.81 -13.33
CA ILE A 182 -0.06 -2.05 -14.47
C ILE A 182 0.13 -0.55 -14.25
N GLY A 183 -0.08 -0.06 -13.02
CA GLY A 183 0.23 1.32 -12.65
C GLY A 183 1.71 1.64 -12.87
N GLY A 184 2.60 0.72 -12.46
CA GLY A 184 4.04 0.83 -12.71
C GLY A 184 4.39 0.92 -14.20
N LEU A 185 3.71 0.17 -15.07
CA LEU A 185 3.91 0.24 -16.52
C LEU A 185 3.45 1.57 -17.12
N ILE A 186 2.33 2.12 -16.62
CA ILE A 186 1.88 3.47 -17.02
C ILE A 186 2.92 4.51 -16.63
N LEU A 187 3.49 4.41 -15.43
CA LEU A 187 4.56 5.29 -14.97
C LEU A 187 5.79 5.19 -15.89
N ASP A 188 6.27 3.98 -16.13
CA ASP A 188 7.45 3.71 -16.98
C ASP A 188 7.28 4.27 -18.40
N THR A 189 6.11 4.03 -19.00
CA THR A 189 5.76 4.57 -20.32
C THR A 189 5.69 6.09 -20.33
N THR A 190 5.18 6.70 -19.25
CA THR A 190 5.05 8.17 -19.15
C THR A 190 6.41 8.82 -18.95
N VAL A 191 7.28 8.24 -18.12
CA VAL A 191 8.63 8.75 -17.83
C VAL A 191 9.58 8.60 -19.01
N SER A 192 9.26 7.69 -19.94
CA SER A 192 9.99 7.58 -21.21
C SER A 192 9.89 8.83 -22.09
N ASP A 193 8.87 9.68 -21.90
CA ASP A 193 8.81 11.00 -22.51
C ASP A 193 9.58 12.02 -21.65
N PRO A 194 10.66 12.65 -22.16
CA PRO A 194 11.44 13.66 -21.43
C PRO A 194 10.58 14.81 -20.87
N ASN A 195 9.47 15.14 -21.53
CA ASN A 195 8.57 16.22 -21.13
C ASN A 195 7.71 15.87 -19.91
N LEU A 196 7.61 14.59 -19.54
CA LEU A 196 6.70 14.11 -18.48
C LEU A 196 7.45 13.46 -17.30
N VAL A 197 8.78 13.51 -17.29
CA VAL A 197 9.64 12.91 -16.24
C VAL A 197 9.31 13.43 -14.83
N GLY A 198 8.78 14.67 -14.72
CA GLY A 198 8.35 15.27 -13.46
C GLY A 198 7.33 14.43 -12.68
N ILE A 199 6.58 13.55 -13.35
CA ILE A 199 5.58 12.65 -12.73
C ILE A 199 6.14 11.77 -11.61
N VAL A 200 7.42 11.37 -11.69
CA VAL A 200 8.06 10.44 -10.74
C VAL A 200 8.03 11.00 -9.31
N VAL A 201 8.17 12.31 -9.16
CA VAL A 201 8.22 12.95 -7.84
C VAL A 201 6.84 12.97 -7.17
N TYR A 202 5.77 13.09 -7.97
CA TYR A 202 4.41 13.21 -7.47
C TYR A 202 3.67 11.88 -7.31
N THR A 203 4.12 10.83 -8.02
CA THR A 203 3.50 9.50 -7.99
C THR A 203 3.47 8.89 -6.57
N PRO A 204 4.56 8.91 -5.77
CA PRO A 204 4.53 8.42 -4.39
C PRO A 204 3.54 9.19 -3.50
N VAL A 205 3.32 10.47 -3.77
CA VAL A 205 2.40 11.31 -2.99
C VAL A 205 0.95 10.96 -3.31
N ILE A 206 0.58 10.89 -4.59
CA ILE A 206 -0.81 10.60 -4.98
C ILE A 206 -1.22 9.17 -4.64
N ASN A 207 -0.33 8.20 -4.91
CA ASN A 207 -0.60 6.80 -4.58
C ASN A 207 -0.56 6.59 -3.06
N GLY A 208 0.44 7.18 -2.38
CA GLY A 208 0.59 7.08 -0.94
C GLY A 208 -0.60 7.67 -0.18
N ILE A 209 -1.02 8.91 -0.47
CA ILE A 209 -2.17 9.51 0.21
C ILE A 209 -3.45 8.73 -0.11
N GLY A 210 -3.73 8.46 -1.39
CA GLY A 210 -4.98 7.80 -1.77
C GLY A 210 -5.11 6.37 -1.24
N GLY A 211 -4.07 5.55 -1.43
CA GLY A 211 -4.00 4.17 -0.96
C GLY A 211 -4.09 4.06 0.57
N ASN A 212 -3.46 4.98 1.30
CA ASN A 212 -3.48 4.96 2.76
C ASN A 212 -4.82 5.42 3.35
N LEU A 213 -5.43 6.49 2.82
CA LEU A 213 -6.75 6.95 3.28
C LEU A 213 -7.83 5.89 3.07
N VAL A 214 -7.82 5.22 1.90
CA VAL A 214 -8.80 4.19 1.61
C VAL A 214 -8.59 2.94 2.48
N ALA A 215 -7.35 2.58 2.81
CA ALA A 215 -7.07 1.49 3.74
C ALA A 215 -7.56 1.78 5.16
N ILE A 216 -7.41 3.02 5.65
CA ILE A 216 -7.98 3.46 6.93
C ILE A 216 -9.50 3.31 6.92
N GLN A 217 -10.16 3.78 5.85
CA GLN A 217 -11.62 3.65 5.72
C GLN A 217 -12.05 2.19 5.70
N ALA A 218 -11.37 1.33 4.93
CA ALA A 218 -11.69 -0.08 4.85
C ALA A 218 -11.52 -0.80 6.19
N SER A 219 -10.43 -0.53 6.92
CA SER A 219 -10.18 -1.02 8.28
C SER A 219 -11.34 -0.64 9.21
N ARG A 220 -11.75 0.64 9.21
CA ARG A 220 -12.84 1.12 10.08
C ARG A 220 -14.19 0.46 9.78
N ILE A 221 -14.56 0.33 8.50
CA ILE A 221 -15.81 -0.34 8.11
C ILE A 221 -15.76 -1.82 8.52
N SER A 222 -14.63 -2.48 8.29
CA SER A 222 -14.42 -3.89 8.65
C SER A 222 -14.54 -4.12 10.17
N THR A 223 -13.87 -3.29 10.98
CA THR A 223 -14.00 -3.33 12.45
C THR A 223 -15.43 -3.05 12.90
N TYR A 224 -16.13 -2.09 12.28
CA TYR A 224 -17.54 -1.82 12.58
C TYR A 224 -18.42 -3.06 12.34
N LEU A 225 -18.23 -3.75 11.20
CA LEU A 225 -18.96 -4.98 10.87
C LEU A 225 -18.64 -6.11 11.86
N HIS A 226 -17.38 -6.27 12.24
CA HIS A 226 -16.97 -7.24 13.24
C HIS A 226 -17.57 -7.01 14.63
N LEU A 227 -17.89 -5.76 14.97
CA LEU A 227 -18.52 -5.41 16.26
C LEU A 227 -20.04 -5.57 16.26
N HIS A 228 -20.69 -5.39 15.11
CA HIS A 228 -22.16 -5.28 15.03
C HIS A 228 -22.84 -6.39 14.24
N SER A 229 -22.08 -7.25 13.56
CA SER A 229 -22.64 -8.30 12.69
C SER A 229 -21.79 -9.57 12.71
N ILE A 230 -22.41 -10.66 12.29
CA ILE A 230 -21.75 -11.96 12.14
C ILE A 230 -21.26 -12.06 10.68
N PRO A 231 -20.05 -12.59 10.41
CA PRO A 231 -19.57 -12.78 9.04
C PRO A 231 -20.60 -13.53 8.18
N GLY A 232 -20.93 -12.98 7.00
CA GLY A 232 -21.97 -13.51 6.11
C GLY A 232 -23.36 -12.88 6.27
N GLU A 233 -23.64 -12.25 7.41
CA GLU A 233 -24.88 -11.51 7.66
C GLU A 233 -24.58 -10.01 7.70
N LEU A 234 -25.38 -9.22 6.97
CA LEU A 234 -25.30 -7.77 7.07
C LEU A 234 -26.12 -7.31 8.28
N PRO A 235 -25.72 -6.23 8.96
CA PRO A 235 -26.60 -5.56 9.90
C PRO A 235 -27.93 -5.18 9.21
N GLU A 236 -29.01 -5.08 9.98
CA GLU A 236 -30.38 -4.76 9.52
C GLU A 236 -30.51 -3.34 8.95
N GLU A 237 -29.71 -3.00 7.94
CA GLU A 237 -29.87 -1.83 7.11
C GLU A 237 -30.65 -2.19 5.84
N PRO A 238 -31.51 -1.28 5.32
CA PRO A 238 -32.30 -1.57 4.13
C PRO A 238 -31.40 -1.97 2.97
N LYS A 239 -31.74 -3.10 2.32
CA LYS A 239 -31.08 -3.71 1.14
C LYS A 239 -31.09 -2.74 -0.06
N THR A 240 -30.29 -1.68 0.02
CA THR A 240 -30.28 -0.60 -0.97
C THR A 240 -28.95 -0.63 -1.71
N CYS A 241 -28.97 -0.31 -3.01
CA CYS A 241 -27.78 -0.22 -3.85
C CYS A 241 -26.71 0.69 -3.23
N TYR A 242 -25.44 0.30 -3.31
CA TYR A 242 -24.31 1.13 -2.91
C TYR A 242 -24.03 2.16 -4.01
N TYR A 243 -24.61 3.36 -3.90
CA TYR A 243 -24.33 4.49 -4.78
C TYR A 243 -23.52 5.58 -4.03
N PRO A 244 -22.69 6.38 -4.73
CA PRO A 244 -21.75 7.33 -4.12
C PRO A 244 -22.41 8.30 -3.12
N PHE A 245 -23.63 8.75 -3.41
CA PHE A 245 -24.36 9.66 -2.51
C PHE A 245 -24.62 9.05 -1.12
N ARG A 246 -24.83 7.73 -1.01
CA ARG A 246 -24.98 7.08 0.29
C ARG A 246 -23.66 7.12 1.05
N THR A 247 -22.55 6.77 0.39
CA THR A 247 -21.22 6.72 1.00
C THR A 247 -20.82 8.08 1.57
N PHE A 248 -21.06 9.17 0.84
CA PHE A 248 -20.63 10.52 1.23
C PHE A 248 -21.66 11.38 1.95
N PHE A 249 -22.97 11.10 1.87
CA PHE A 249 -24.01 11.92 2.51
C PHE A 249 -24.88 11.15 3.51
N GLY A 250 -24.51 9.90 3.84
CA GLY A 250 -25.20 9.12 4.87
C GLY A 250 -24.99 9.68 6.29
N PRO A 251 -25.92 9.42 7.23
CA PRO A 251 -25.81 9.88 8.61
C PRO A 251 -24.84 9.03 9.48
N GLY A 252 -24.36 7.89 8.97
CA GLY A 252 -23.58 6.92 9.71
C GLY A 252 -22.16 7.36 10.04
N VAL A 253 -21.55 6.72 11.05
CA VAL A 253 -20.17 7.01 11.48
C VAL A 253 -19.16 6.74 10.36
N ASN A 254 -19.40 5.71 9.55
CA ASN A 254 -18.56 5.37 8.40
C ASN A 254 -18.66 6.42 7.28
N ASN A 255 -19.84 7.04 7.09
CA ASN A 255 -20.03 8.12 6.12
C ASN A 255 -19.30 9.40 6.55
N LYS A 256 -19.43 9.77 7.84
CA LYS A 256 -18.66 10.89 8.41
C LYS A 256 -17.16 10.67 8.28
N SER A 257 -16.68 9.44 8.49
CA SER A 257 -15.27 9.09 8.25
C SER A 257 -14.86 9.34 6.80
N ALA A 258 -15.64 8.89 5.82
CA ALA A 258 -15.35 9.13 4.40
C ALA A 258 -15.30 10.63 4.05
N GLN A 259 -16.22 11.44 4.59
CA GLN A 259 -16.21 12.90 4.41
C GLN A 259 -14.94 13.56 4.97
N VAL A 260 -14.55 13.17 6.20
CA VAL A 260 -13.35 13.72 6.84
C VAL A 260 -12.09 13.33 6.06
N LEU A 261 -12.00 12.07 5.61
CA LEU A 261 -10.86 11.61 4.81
C LEU A 261 -10.79 12.32 3.45
N LEU A 262 -11.93 12.57 2.80
CA LEU A 262 -11.98 13.34 1.56
C LEU A 262 -11.57 14.81 1.78
N LEU A 263 -11.99 15.42 2.88
CA LEU A 263 -11.62 16.80 3.23
C LEU A 263 -10.11 16.91 3.52
N LEU A 264 -9.48 15.86 4.04
CA LEU A 264 -8.05 15.81 4.32
C LEU A 264 -7.18 15.76 3.05
N VAL A 265 -7.74 15.40 1.89
CA VAL A 265 -7.00 15.28 0.62
C VAL A 265 -6.37 16.61 0.24
N ILE A 266 -7.15 17.69 0.18
CA ILE A 266 -6.65 19.01 -0.25
C ILE A 266 -5.50 19.51 0.63
N PRO A 267 -5.65 19.66 1.97
CA PRO A 267 -4.55 20.13 2.81
C PRO A 267 -3.38 19.15 2.83
N GLY A 268 -3.62 17.84 2.80
CA GLY A 268 -2.57 16.83 2.76
C GLY A 268 -1.69 16.97 1.52
N HIS A 269 -2.30 17.01 0.34
CA HIS A 269 -1.58 17.17 -0.93
C HIS A 269 -0.84 18.51 -1.01
N LEU A 270 -1.46 19.62 -0.57
CA LEU A 270 -0.79 20.93 -0.57
C LEU A 270 0.49 20.96 0.27
N ILE A 271 0.50 20.30 1.44
CA ILE A 271 1.71 20.19 2.29
C ILE A 271 2.82 19.45 1.53
N PHE A 272 2.51 18.33 0.89
CA PHE A 272 3.50 17.56 0.14
C PHE A 272 4.00 18.30 -1.11
N LEU A 273 3.11 18.94 -1.87
CA LEU A 273 3.50 19.78 -3.01
C LEU A 273 4.48 20.88 -2.59
N TYR A 274 4.16 21.60 -1.51
CA TYR A 274 5.04 22.66 -1.00
C TYR A 274 6.38 22.10 -0.50
N THR A 275 6.37 20.93 0.16
CA THR A 275 7.59 20.26 0.62
C THR A 275 8.48 19.87 -0.56
N ILE A 276 7.91 19.31 -1.62
CA ILE A 276 8.63 18.96 -2.86
C ILE A 276 9.30 20.19 -3.46
N HIS A 277 8.57 21.30 -3.53
CA HIS A 277 9.10 22.57 -4.03
C HIS A 277 10.25 23.11 -3.17
N LEU A 278 10.15 23.05 -1.85
CA LEU A 278 11.23 23.44 -0.95
C LEU A 278 12.48 22.56 -1.08
N MET A 279 12.29 21.26 -1.33
CA MET A 279 13.39 20.32 -1.52
C MET A 279 14.11 20.50 -2.87
N LYS A 280 13.61 21.39 -3.76
CA LYS A 280 14.06 21.51 -5.17
C LYS A 280 14.08 20.15 -5.89
N SER A 281 13.23 19.24 -5.44
CA SER A 281 13.17 17.88 -5.95
C SER A 281 12.16 17.87 -7.07
N GLY A 282 12.60 17.97 -8.32
CA GLY A 282 11.73 18.04 -9.50
C GLY A 282 11.87 19.36 -10.25
N HIS A 283 12.17 19.26 -11.54
CA HIS A 283 12.27 20.39 -12.47
C HIS A 283 10.89 20.97 -12.87
N THR A 284 9.87 20.76 -12.03
CA THR A 284 8.48 21.20 -12.29
C THR A 284 8.22 22.48 -11.51
N SER A 285 7.86 23.55 -12.23
CA SER A 285 7.42 24.79 -11.59
C SER A 285 6.01 24.61 -11.02
N LEU A 286 5.79 24.93 -9.73
CA LEU A 286 4.45 24.91 -9.11
C LEU A 286 3.61 26.07 -9.64
N THR A 287 3.05 25.92 -10.84
CA THR A 287 2.08 26.87 -11.39
C THR A 287 0.72 26.69 -10.70
N VAL A 288 -0.09 27.74 -10.69
CA VAL A 288 -1.46 27.65 -10.14
C VAL A 288 -2.29 26.64 -10.95
N ILE A 289 -2.06 26.55 -12.26
CA ILE A 289 -2.76 25.62 -13.15
C ILE A 289 -2.39 24.18 -12.81
N PHE A 290 -1.08 23.87 -12.65
CA PHE A 290 -0.61 22.57 -12.18
C PHE A 290 -1.27 22.17 -10.86
N ILE A 291 -1.28 23.06 -9.86
CA ILE A 291 -1.86 22.78 -8.55
C ILE A 291 -3.35 22.43 -8.67
N VAL A 292 -4.11 23.19 -9.47
CA VAL A 292 -5.55 22.94 -9.65
C VAL A 292 -5.81 21.59 -10.34
N VAL A 293 -5.10 21.29 -11.43
CA VAL A 293 -5.25 20.03 -12.16
C VAL A 293 -4.82 18.84 -11.30
N TYR A 294 -3.69 18.94 -10.62
CA TYR A 294 -3.19 17.91 -9.70
C TYR A 294 -4.17 17.64 -8.55
N LEU A 295 -4.68 18.69 -7.90
CA LEU A 295 -5.63 18.55 -6.81
C LEU A 295 -6.96 17.95 -7.29
N PHE A 296 -7.40 18.30 -8.50
CA PHE A 296 -8.58 17.68 -9.10
C PHE A 296 -8.38 16.16 -9.29
N ALA A 297 -7.24 15.75 -9.85
CA ALA A 297 -6.89 14.34 -10.01
C ALA A 297 -6.83 13.58 -8.67
N ALA A 298 -6.19 14.18 -7.65
CA ALA A 298 -6.10 13.62 -6.31
C ALA A 298 -7.47 13.44 -5.65
N VAL A 299 -8.32 14.47 -5.71
CA VAL A 299 -9.69 14.38 -5.16
C VAL A 299 -10.51 13.34 -5.90
N LEU A 300 -10.42 13.28 -7.23
CA LEU A 300 -11.13 12.28 -8.05
C LEU A 300 -10.69 10.85 -7.72
N GLN A 301 -9.38 10.62 -7.57
CA GLN A 301 -8.82 9.33 -7.16
C GLN A 301 -9.39 8.90 -5.80
N VAL A 302 -9.26 9.72 -4.76
CA VAL A 302 -9.69 9.37 -3.40
C VAL A 302 -11.20 9.22 -3.31
N PHE A 303 -11.96 10.08 -3.98
CA PHE A 303 -13.42 9.96 -4.06
C PHE A 303 -13.84 8.59 -4.62
N THR A 304 -13.22 8.17 -5.73
CA THR A 304 -13.49 6.88 -6.37
C THR A 304 -13.10 5.71 -5.46
N LEU A 305 -11.93 5.79 -4.81
CA LEU A 305 -11.44 4.75 -3.92
C LEU A 305 -12.31 4.56 -2.67
N LEU A 306 -12.75 5.65 -2.02
CA LEU A 306 -13.61 5.58 -0.84
C LEU A 306 -14.98 4.98 -1.17
N TRP A 307 -15.53 5.28 -2.35
CA TRP A 307 -16.75 4.65 -2.83
C TRP A 307 -16.58 3.15 -3.08
N ILE A 308 -15.50 2.75 -3.75
CA ILE A 308 -15.19 1.33 -3.98
C ILE A 308 -14.95 0.60 -2.65
N ALA A 309 -14.33 1.24 -1.66
CA ALA A 309 -14.09 0.66 -0.35
C ALA A 309 -15.38 0.31 0.39
N ASP A 310 -16.35 1.23 0.41
CA ASP A 310 -17.65 0.99 1.01
C ASP A 310 -18.35 -0.21 0.38
N TRP A 311 -18.40 -0.26 -0.96
CA TRP A 311 -18.99 -1.40 -1.65
C TRP A 311 -18.23 -2.72 -1.40
N MET A 312 -16.91 -2.71 -1.53
CA MET A 312 -16.10 -3.93 -1.53
C MET A 312 -16.00 -4.58 -0.15
N VAL A 313 -15.89 -3.78 0.92
CA VAL A 313 -15.86 -4.30 2.29
C VAL A 313 -17.15 -5.06 2.60
N HIS A 314 -18.31 -4.47 2.29
CA HIS A 314 -19.59 -5.15 2.49
C HIS A 314 -19.76 -6.36 1.57
N HIS A 315 -19.23 -6.32 0.34
CA HIS A 315 -19.26 -7.46 -0.58
C HIS A 315 -18.47 -8.66 -0.05
N PHE A 316 -17.25 -8.44 0.45
CA PHE A 316 -16.46 -9.52 1.06
C PHE A 316 -17.08 -10.02 2.36
N TRP A 317 -17.63 -9.12 3.17
CA TRP A 317 -18.36 -9.48 4.38
C TRP A 317 -19.53 -10.43 4.10
N ARG A 318 -20.36 -10.13 3.09
CA ARG A 318 -21.47 -10.99 2.65
C ARG A 318 -21.00 -12.38 2.21
N LYS A 319 -19.77 -12.49 1.70
CA LYS A 319 -19.16 -13.77 1.31
C LYS A 319 -18.47 -14.49 2.47
N GLY A 320 -18.56 -13.98 3.70
CA GLY A 320 -17.87 -14.53 4.87
C GLY A 320 -16.34 -14.41 4.80
N LYS A 321 -15.81 -13.56 3.91
CA LYS A 321 -14.37 -13.29 3.78
C LYS A 321 -14.02 -12.07 4.63
N ASP A 322 -12.93 -12.15 5.38
CA ASP A 322 -12.41 -11.05 6.21
C ASP A 322 -11.97 -9.84 5.34
N PRO A 323 -12.68 -8.70 5.42
CA PRO A 323 -12.35 -7.54 4.60
C PRO A 323 -10.96 -6.95 4.89
N ASP A 324 -10.39 -7.14 6.08
CA ASP A 324 -9.03 -6.68 6.42
C ASP A 324 -7.96 -7.40 5.60
N SER A 325 -8.25 -8.64 5.21
CA SER A 325 -7.34 -9.50 4.46
C SER A 325 -7.56 -9.42 2.95
N PHE A 326 -8.79 -9.11 2.51
CA PHE A 326 -9.16 -9.09 1.09
C PHE A 326 -9.31 -7.68 0.51
N SER A 327 -10.03 -6.78 1.17
CA SER A 327 -10.38 -5.47 0.59
C SER A 327 -9.18 -4.52 0.54
N ILE A 328 -8.38 -4.48 1.61
CA ILE A 328 -7.26 -3.53 1.71
C ILE A 328 -6.25 -3.71 0.56
N PRO A 329 -5.74 -4.92 0.25
CA PRO A 329 -4.83 -5.10 -0.90
C PRO A 329 -5.40 -4.61 -2.24
N TYR A 330 -6.68 -4.91 -2.52
CA TYR A 330 -7.33 -4.46 -3.76
C TYR A 330 -7.46 -2.94 -3.81
N LEU A 331 -7.86 -2.30 -2.71
CA LEU A 331 -8.04 -0.85 -2.67
C LEU A 331 -6.73 -0.11 -2.84
N THR A 332 -5.65 -0.60 -2.21
CA THR A 332 -4.33 0.02 -2.33
C THR A 332 -3.80 -0.13 -3.75
N ALA A 333 -3.94 -1.30 -4.37
CA ALA A 333 -3.49 -1.52 -5.75
C ALA A 333 -4.32 -0.72 -6.78
N LEU A 334 -5.63 -0.62 -6.57
CA LEU A 334 -6.47 0.28 -7.36
C LEU A 334 -6.07 1.75 -7.15
N GLY A 335 -5.64 2.10 -5.93
CA GLY A 335 -5.11 3.42 -5.62
C GLY A 335 -3.85 3.75 -6.40
N ASP A 336 -2.91 2.80 -6.49
CA ASP A 336 -1.68 2.93 -7.28
C ASP A 336 -1.99 3.10 -8.77
N LEU A 337 -2.89 2.25 -9.31
CA LEU A 337 -3.26 2.29 -10.72
C LEU A 337 -3.99 3.59 -11.07
N LEU A 338 -5.04 3.94 -10.32
CA LEU A 338 -5.83 5.15 -10.58
C LEU A 338 -5.01 6.42 -10.35
N GLY A 339 -4.21 6.47 -9.28
CA GLY A 339 -3.38 7.63 -8.96
C GLY A 339 -2.36 7.89 -10.06
N THR A 340 -1.64 6.86 -10.49
CA THR A 340 -0.66 6.97 -11.59
C THR A 340 -1.33 7.33 -12.92
N ALA A 341 -2.44 6.69 -13.28
CA ALA A 341 -3.14 6.97 -14.53
C ALA A 341 -3.72 8.39 -14.59
N LEU A 342 -4.38 8.84 -13.52
CA LEU A 342 -4.94 10.20 -13.44
C LEU A 342 -3.83 11.25 -13.44
N LEU A 343 -2.70 10.97 -12.78
CA LEU A 343 -1.55 11.85 -12.80
C LEU A 343 -0.91 11.94 -14.20
N ALA A 344 -0.73 10.81 -14.88
CA ALA A 344 -0.23 10.79 -16.26
C ALA A 344 -1.13 11.60 -17.21
N LEU A 345 -2.45 11.43 -17.10
CA LEU A 345 -3.43 12.23 -17.85
C LEU A 345 -3.34 13.72 -17.51
N SER A 346 -3.10 14.06 -16.24
CA SER A 346 -2.94 15.45 -15.79
C SER A 346 -1.71 16.09 -16.42
N PHE A 347 -0.55 15.40 -16.40
CA PHE A 347 0.68 15.87 -17.03
C PHE A 347 0.52 16.00 -18.55
N HIS A 348 -0.13 15.04 -19.21
CA HIS A 348 -0.40 15.14 -20.64
C HIS A 348 -1.33 16.32 -20.98
N PHE A 349 -2.36 16.56 -20.16
CA PHE A 349 -3.25 17.70 -20.31
C PHE A 349 -2.51 19.04 -20.14
N LEU A 350 -1.67 19.17 -19.12
CA LEU A 350 -0.86 20.37 -18.87
C LEU A 350 0.10 20.65 -20.03
N TRP A 351 0.72 19.60 -20.56
CA TRP A 351 1.57 19.70 -21.75
C TRP A 351 0.80 20.22 -22.97
N LEU A 352 -0.42 19.73 -23.21
CA LEU A 352 -1.27 20.16 -24.34
C LEU A 352 -1.71 21.64 -24.24
N ILE A 353 -1.98 22.15 -23.04
CA ILE A 353 -2.42 23.54 -22.85
C ILE A 353 -1.25 24.53 -22.81
N GLY A 354 -0.01 24.07 -22.97
CA GLY A 354 1.17 24.92 -23.02
C GLY A 354 1.65 25.39 -21.66
N ASP A 355 1.15 24.83 -20.55
CA ASP A 355 1.80 24.88 -19.24
C ASP A 355 2.96 23.86 -19.26
N ARG A 356 3.87 24.10 -20.21
CA ARG A 356 5.12 23.35 -20.36
C ARG A 356 5.89 23.65 -19.10
N ASP A 357 6.30 22.62 -18.37
CA ASP A 357 7.29 22.78 -17.31
C ASP A 357 8.40 23.67 -17.86
N GLY A 358 8.44 24.89 -17.36
CA GLY A 358 9.44 25.87 -17.74
C GLY A 358 10.74 25.44 -17.09
N ASP A 359 11.46 24.54 -17.76
CA ASP A 359 12.93 24.49 -17.89
C ASP A 359 13.36 23.13 -18.49
N VAL A 360 12.93 22.87 -19.74
CA VAL A 360 13.63 21.95 -20.64
C VAL A 360 14.27 22.78 -21.74
N GLY A 361 15.37 23.47 -21.39
CA GLY A 361 16.14 24.26 -22.34
C GLY A 361 16.92 25.40 -21.70
N ASP A 362 17.92 25.08 -20.87
CA ASP A 362 19.30 25.61 -20.95
C ASP A 362 20.27 24.73 -20.14
#